data_AF-A0A2M6GG13-F1
#
_entry.id   AF-A0A2M6GG13-F1
#
_cell.length_a   1.000
_cell.length_b   1.000
_cell.length_c   1.000
_cell.angle_alpha   90.00
_cell.angle_beta   90.00
_cell.angle_gamma   90.00
#
_symmetry.space_group_name_H-M   'P 1'
#
loop_
_entity.id
_entity.type
_entity.pdbx_description
1 polymer ?
#
loop_
_entity_poly.entity_id
_entity_poly.type
_entity_poly.pdbx_seq_one_letter_code
_entity_poly.pdbx_strand_id
1 'polypeptide(L)'
;WPKKLASFVGSFGFFALVLGGIAYTNEYGLKPLLRKPRPSHRYLLSSPGQQDTSLLQQYYQHEVTQRRVYLQQFIRANPEKVKAISPRVLNHWVQEAGYSFPSGHAQNAFLLGSILVFWLWRVLPPQKSYWLIVPITWAVLVCLSRVALGVHTETDVALGAASGLVLAYIFSLTGLLNRLFGVLPIHLP
;
A
#
# COMPACT_ATOMS: atom_id res chain seq x y z
N TRP A 1 30.69 -0.69 20.34
CA TRP A 1 30.06 -1.60 19.37
C TRP A 1 28.79 -2.30 19.89
N PRO A 2 28.80 -3.08 20.99
CA PRO A 2 27.61 -3.83 21.42
C PRO A 2 26.40 -2.96 21.82
N LYS A 3 26.62 -1.81 22.49
CA LYS A 3 25.54 -0.88 22.87
C LYS A 3 24.83 -0.22 21.67
N LYS A 4 25.59 0.10 20.61
CA LYS A 4 25.04 0.69 19.37
C LYS A 4 24.23 -0.35 18.58
N LEU A 5 24.73 -1.59 18.50
CA LEU A 5 24.01 -2.70 17.89
C LEU A 5 22.69 -3.01 18.61
N ALA A 6 22.71 -3.08 19.95
CA ALA A 6 21.50 -3.30 20.75
C ALA A 6 20.46 -2.17 20.55
N SER A 7 20.90 -0.91 20.49
CA SER A 7 20.02 0.23 20.22
C SER A 7 19.41 0.20 18.81
N PHE A 8 20.20 -0.22 17.81
CA PHE A 8 19.71 -0.42 16.45
C PHE A 8 18.66 -1.53 16.39
N VAL A 9 18.96 -2.72 16.94
CA VAL A 9 18.04 -3.87 16.95
C VAL A 9 16.74 -3.53 17.67
N GLY A 10 16.81 -2.87 18.83
CA GLY A 10 15.61 -2.43 19.55
C GLY A 10 14.77 -1.42 18.76
N SER A 11 15.42 -0.44 18.12
CA SER A 11 14.72 0.57 17.31
C SER A 11 14.10 -0.05 16.05
N PHE A 12 14.79 -1.00 15.41
CA PHE A 12 14.29 -1.73 14.24
C PHE A 12 13.10 -2.62 14.61
N GLY A 13 13.20 -3.34 15.72
CA GLY A 13 12.10 -4.15 16.25
C GLY A 13 10.87 -3.31 16.57
N PHE A 14 11.04 -2.18 17.27
CA PHE A 14 9.95 -1.24 17.53
C PHE A 14 9.33 -0.70 16.23
N PHE A 15 10.16 -0.29 15.26
CA PHE A 15 9.69 0.19 13.96
C PHE A 15 8.88 -0.87 13.21
N ALA A 16 9.36 -2.12 13.15
CA ALA A 16 8.65 -3.22 12.52
C ALA A 16 7.31 -3.52 13.21
N LEU A 17 7.26 -3.47 14.55
CA LEU A 17 6.03 -3.64 15.31
C LEU A 17 5.01 -2.54 15.01
N VAL A 18 5.44 -1.27 14.96
CA VAL A 18 4.55 -0.15 14.63
C VAL A 18 4.03 -0.28 13.19
N LEU A 19 4.88 -0.63 12.22
CA LEU A 19 4.45 -0.88 10.84
C LEU A 19 3.43 -2.03 10.75
N GLY A 20 3.69 -3.14 11.45
CA GLY A 20 2.78 -4.27 11.53
C GLY A 20 1.44 -3.89 12.16
N GLY A 21 1.46 -3.12 13.25
CA GLY A 21 0.27 -2.59 13.91
C GLY A 21 -0.55 -1.67 13.00
N ILE A 22 0.10 -0.78 12.25
CA ILE A 22 -0.56 0.10 11.27
C ILE A 22 -1.18 -0.69 10.11
N ALA A 23 -0.46 -1.69 9.60
CA ALA A 23 -0.99 -2.56 8.54
C ALA A 23 -2.21 -3.34 9.05
N TYR A 24 -2.13 -3.84 10.29
CA TYR A 24 -3.22 -4.54 10.95
C TYR A 24 -4.46 -3.64 11.15
N THR A 25 -4.29 -2.43 11.70
CA THR A 25 -5.41 -1.48 11.90
C THR A 25 -6.02 -1.03 10.58
N ASN A 26 -5.22 -0.86 9.53
CA ASN A 26 -5.72 -0.58 8.19
C ASN A 26 -6.57 -1.73 7.64
N GLU A 27 -6.12 -2.98 7.77
CA GLU A 27 -6.80 -4.15 7.21
C GLU A 27 -8.04 -4.56 8.00
N TYR A 28 -7.96 -4.55 9.33
CA TYR A 28 -9.00 -5.07 10.22
C TYR A 28 -9.85 -3.98 10.89
N GLY A 29 -9.43 -2.72 10.84
CA GLY A 29 -10.19 -1.58 11.37
C GLY A 29 -10.85 -0.74 10.27
N LEU A 30 -10.05 -0.06 9.46
CA LEU A 30 -10.55 0.94 8.49
C LEU A 30 -11.33 0.32 7.33
N LYS A 31 -10.81 -0.74 6.72
CA LYS A 31 -11.46 -1.39 5.57
C LYS A 31 -12.85 -1.95 5.88
N PRO A 32 -13.08 -2.65 7.01
CA PRO A 32 -14.41 -3.13 7.40
C PRO A 32 -15.43 -2.02 7.72
N LEU A 33 -14.96 -0.83 8.12
CA LEU A 33 -15.82 0.33 8.40
C LEU A 33 -16.34 0.97 7.12
N LEU A 34 -15.47 1.19 6.14
CA LEU A 34 -15.81 1.99 4.95
C LEU A 34 -16.32 1.16 3.78
N ARG A 35 -16.05 -0.15 3.75
CA ARG A 35 -16.62 -1.15 2.83
C ARG A 35 -16.66 -0.75 1.34
N LYS A 36 -15.72 0.11 0.91
CA LYS A 36 -15.71 0.63 -0.46
C LYS A 36 -15.28 -0.45 -1.46
N PRO A 37 -16.10 -0.79 -2.46
CA PRO A 37 -15.78 -1.84 -3.42
C PRO A 37 -14.61 -1.43 -4.34
N ARG A 38 -13.82 -2.40 -4.81
CA ARG A 38 -12.72 -2.14 -5.76
C ARG A 38 -13.26 -1.84 -7.16
N PRO A 39 -12.59 -0.96 -7.94
CA PRO A 39 -12.98 -0.72 -9.33
C PRO A 39 -13.01 -2.00 -10.18
N SER A 40 -12.07 -2.92 -9.97
CA SER A 40 -12.03 -4.22 -10.65
C SER A 40 -13.25 -5.10 -10.36
N HIS A 41 -13.69 -5.16 -9.09
CA HIS A 41 -14.89 -5.91 -8.72
C HIS A 41 -16.14 -5.27 -9.30
N ARG A 42 -16.21 -3.93 -9.32
CA ARG A 42 -17.29 -3.21 -10.01
C ARG A 42 -17.27 -3.55 -11.50
N TYR A 43 -16.13 -3.48 -12.16
CA TYR A 43 -16.02 -3.82 -13.57
C TYR A 43 -16.48 -5.27 -13.88
N LEU A 44 -16.04 -6.23 -13.07
CA LEU A 44 -16.39 -7.65 -13.28
C LEU A 44 -17.84 -7.98 -12.91
N LEU A 45 -18.37 -7.41 -11.84
CA LEU A 45 -19.65 -7.84 -11.26
C LEU A 45 -20.81 -6.86 -11.52
N SER A 46 -20.56 -5.73 -12.20
CA SER A 46 -21.62 -4.87 -12.73
C SER A 46 -21.96 -5.25 -14.17
N SER A 47 -23.22 -5.10 -14.56
CA SER A 47 -23.67 -5.26 -15.95
C SER A 47 -23.50 -3.94 -16.72
N PRO A 48 -22.85 -3.93 -17.90
CA PRO A 48 -22.75 -2.71 -18.71
C PRO A 48 -24.13 -2.15 -19.05
N GLY A 49 -24.37 -0.86 -18.77
CA GLY A 49 -25.64 -0.19 -19.09
C GLY A 49 -26.78 -0.41 -18.09
N GLN A 50 -26.61 -1.24 -17.06
CA GLN A 50 -27.57 -1.40 -15.97
C GLN A 50 -26.95 -0.93 -14.65
N GLN A 51 -27.70 -0.15 -13.87
CA GLN A 51 -27.33 0.23 -12.50
C GLN A 51 -27.47 -0.92 -11.49
N ASP A 52 -27.63 -2.16 -11.96
CA ASP A 52 -27.79 -3.32 -11.09
C ASP A 52 -26.46 -3.65 -10.38
N THR A 53 -26.45 -3.41 -9.07
CA THR A 53 -25.33 -3.73 -8.17
C THR A 53 -25.60 -4.96 -7.30
N SER A 54 -26.66 -5.73 -7.56
CA SER A 54 -27.08 -6.88 -6.74
C SER A 54 -25.97 -7.92 -6.60
N LEU A 55 -25.34 -8.32 -7.70
CA LEU A 55 -24.22 -9.28 -7.71
C LEU A 55 -23.02 -8.76 -6.91
N LEU A 56 -22.69 -7.48 -7.06
CA LEU A 56 -21.60 -6.85 -6.32
C LEU A 56 -21.90 -6.84 -4.81
N GLN A 57 -23.14 -6.52 -4.43
CA GLN A 57 -23.58 -6.52 -3.03
C GLN A 57 -23.55 -7.94 -2.45
N GLN A 58 -24.09 -8.93 -3.16
CA GLN A 58 -24.05 -10.34 -2.76
C GLN A 58 -22.61 -10.82 -2.58
N TYR A 59 -21.73 -10.49 -3.53
CA TYR A 59 -20.31 -10.81 -3.44
C TYR A 59 -19.67 -10.29 -2.15
N TYR A 60 -19.97 -9.06 -1.75
CA TYR A 60 -19.41 -8.45 -0.53
C TYR A 60 -20.05 -8.94 0.78
N GLN A 61 -21.12 -9.75 0.75
CA GLN A 61 -21.65 -10.42 1.93
C GLN A 61 -20.80 -11.62 2.37
N HIS A 62 -20.01 -12.20 1.46
CA HIS A 62 -19.15 -13.34 1.75
C HIS A 62 -17.86 -12.95 2.50
N GLU A 63 -17.24 -13.92 3.15
CA GLU A 63 -15.89 -13.78 3.70
C GLU A 63 -14.83 -13.62 2.60
N VAL A 64 -13.69 -12.98 2.90
CA VAL A 64 -12.65 -12.70 1.89
C VAL A 64 -12.19 -13.96 1.17
N THR A 65 -11.99 -15.08 1.88
CA THR A 65 -11.59 -16.36 1.26
C THR A 65 -12.64 -16.88 0.28
N GLN A 66 -13.92 -16.78 0.63
CA GLN A 66 -15.03 -17.19 -0.23
C GLN A 66 -15.16 -16.28 -1.45
N ARG A 67 -14.93 -14.98 -1.28
CA ARG A 67 -14.87 -14.01 -2.39
C ARG A 67 -13.80 -14.38 -3.42
N ARG A 68 -12.61 -14.83 -2.99
CA ARG A 68 -11.56 -15.29 -3.91
C ARG A 68 -12.05 -16.45 -4.78
N VAL A 69 -12.67 -17.45 -4.15
CA VAL A 69 -13.22 -18.62 -4.85
C VAL A 69 -14.33 -18.20 -5.81
N TYR A 70 -15.23 -17.33 -5.37
CA TYR A 70 -16.31 -16.79 -6.19
C TYR A 70 -15.77 -16.10 -7.44
N LEU A 71 -14.80 -15.18 -7.30
CA LEU A 71 -14.22 -14.49 -8.46
C LEU A 71 -13.53 -15.47 -9.42
N GLN A 72 -12.82 -16.48 -8.91
CA GLN A 72 -12.21 -17.50 -9.77
C GLN A 72 -13.26 -18.26 -10.58
N GLN A 73 -14.37 -18.66 -9.96
CA GLN A 73 -15.48 -19.34 -10.64
C GLN A 73 -16.17 -18.42 -11.64
N PHE A 74 -16.43 -17.17 -11.27
CA PHE A 74 -17.03 -16.16 -12.14
C PHE A 74 -16.21 -15.90 -13.39
N ILE A 75 -14.89 -15.74 -13.26
CA ILE A 75 -13.96 -15.52 -14.37
C ILE A 75 -13.96 -16.74 -15.32
N ARG A 76 -13.96 -17.96 -14.78
CA ARG A 76 -14.02 -19.20 -15.59
C ARG A 76 -15.35 -19.35 -16.34
N ALA A 77 -16.45 -18.96 -15.71
CA ALA A 77 -17.78 -19.04 -16.32
C ALA A 77 -18.05 -17.94 -17.36
N ASN A 78 -17.28 -16.85 -17.35
CA ASN A 78 -17.50 -15.68 -18.21
C ASN A 78 -16.26 -15.31 -19.04
N PRO A 79 -15.73 -16.22 -19.89
CA PRO A 79 -14.49 -15.99 -20.62
C PRO A 79 -14.54 -14.77 -21.56
N GLU A 80 -15.68 -14.49 -22.18
CA GLU A 80 -15.83 -13.33 -23.07
C GLU A 80 -15.73 -11.99 -22.31
N LYS A 81 -16.19 -11.91 -21.06
CA LYS A 81 -16.13 -10.68 -20.25
C LYS A 81 -14.69 -10.30 -19.87
N VAL A 82 -13.80 -11.29 -19.78
CA VAL A 82 -12.42 -11.11 -19.32
C VAL A 82 -11.39 -11.26 -20.44
N LYS A 83 -11.83 -11.50 -21.68
CA LYS A 83 -10.99 -11.79 -22.84
C LYS A 83 -9.90 -10.75 -23.08
N ALA A 84 -10.18 -9.47 -22.81
CA ALA A 84 -9.24 -8.37 -22.99
C ALA A 84 -8.23 -8.22 -21.82
N ILE A 85 -8.34 -9.01 -20.76
CA ILE A 85 -7.58 -8.85 -19.52
C ILE A 85 -6.55 -9.98 -19.38
N SER A 86 -5.30 -9.60 -19.10
CA SER A 86 -4.23 -10.58 -18.89
C SER A 86 -4.55 -11.53 -17.73
N PRO A 87 -4.25 -12.84 -17.85
CA PRO A 87 -4.41 -13.81 -16.76
C PRO A 87 -3.69 -13.41 -15.46
N ARG A 88 -2.55 -12.72 -15.56
CA ARG A 88 -1.81 -12.23 -14.38
C ARG A 88 -2.59 -11.17 -13.62
N VAL A 89 -3.26 -10.26 -14.33
CA VAL A 89 -4.09 -9.21 -13.74
C VAL A 89 -5.35 -9.82 -13.11
N LEU A 90 -5.98 -10.79 -13.79
CA LEU A 90 -7.13 -11.51 -13.25
C LEU A 90 -6.79 -12.25 -11.95
N ASN A 91 -5.64 -12.94 -11.91
CA ASN A 91 -5.19 -13.59 -10.69
C ASN A 91 -4.92 -12.56 -9.58
N HIS A 92 -4.30 -11.42 -9.91
CA HIS A 92 -4.10 -10.33 -8.96
C HIS A 92 -5.42 -9.80 -8.37
N TRP A 93 -6.45 -9.61 -9.23
CA TRP A 93 -7.78 -9.19 -8.79
C TRP A 93 -8.44 -10.20 -7.85
N VAL A 94 -8.30 -11.50 -8.13
CA VAL A 94 -8.76 -12.56 -7.23
C VAL A 94 -8.07 -12.46 -5.87
N GLN A 95 -6.76 -12.25 -5.82
CA GLN A 95 -6.05 -12.17 -4.53
C GLN A 95 -6.46 -10.94 -3.71
N GLU A 96 -6.73 -9.83 -4.39
CA GLU A 96 -7.16 -8.54 -3.83
C GLU A 96 -8.68 -8.49 -3.49
N ALA A 97 -9.28 -9.60 -3.03
CA ALA A 97 -10.72 -9.71 -2.74
C ALA A 97 -11.25 -8.83 -1.58
N GLY A 98 -10.38 -8.13 -0.85
CA GLY A 98 -10.75 -7.19 0.21
C GLY A 98 -11.36 -5.87 -0.32
N TYR A 99 -11.63 -4.96 0.62
CA TYR A 99 -12.08 -3.60 0.28
C TYR A 99 -10.94 -2.72 -0.24
N SER A 100 -11.32 -1.69 -1.00
CA SER A 100 -10.37 -0.79 -1.68
C SER A 100 -9.78 0.28 -0.78
N PHE A 101 -10.51 0.77 0.22
CA PHE A 101 -10.13 2.00 0.91
C PHE A 101 -9.66 1.77 2.37
N PRO A 102 -8.60 2.46 2.81
CA PRO A 102 -7.62 3.24 2.03
C PRO A 102 -6.54 2.33 1.41
N SER A 103 -5.72 2.87 0.49
CA SER A 103 -4.67 2.08 -0.16
C SER A 103 -3.46 1.84 0.75
N GLY A 104 -3.29 0.60 1.22
CA GLY A 104 -2.11 0.20 2.01
C GLY A 104 -0.79 0.26 1.22
N HIS A 105 -0.82 0.02 -0.10
CA HIS A 105 0.36 0.16 -0.95
C HIS A 105 0.81 1.62 -1.05
N ALA A 106 -0.12 2.56 -1.22
CA ALA A 106 0.19 3.98 -1.26
C ALA A 106 0.75 4.46 0.08
N GLN A 107 0.11 4.07 1.20
CA GLN A 107 0.58 4.39 2.54
C GLN A 107 1.99 3.89 2.80
N ASN A 108 2.25 2.61 2.53
CA ASN A 108 3.56 2.02 2.78
C ASN A 108 4.63 2.61 1.86
N ALA A 109 4.31 2.87 0.59
CA ALA A 109 5.26 3.45 -0.36
C ALA A 109 5.65 4.88 0.04
N PHE A 110 4.69 5.73 0.43
CA PHE A 110 4.99 7.09 0.88
C PHE A 110 5.70 7.12 2.24
N LEU A 111 5.34 6.22 3.16
CA LEU A 111 6.04 6.08 4.44
C LEU A 111 7.51 5.67 4.25
N LEU A 112 7.75 4.59 3.51
CA LEU A 112 9.11 4.10 3.24
C LEU A 112 9.91 5.08 2.38
N GLY A 113 9.27 5.66 1.36
CA GLY A 113 9.88 6.68 0.50
C GLY A 113 10.36 7.89 1.31
N SER A 114 9.54 8.37 2.24
CA SER A 114 9.91 9.51 3.11
C SER A 114 11.04 9.16 4.07
N ILE A 115 11.05 7.95 4.64
CA ILE A 115 12.14 7.47 5.49
C ILE A 115 13.44 7.34 4.70
N LEU A 116 13.38 6.86 3.46
CA LEU A 116 14.53 6.79 2.56
C LEU A 116 15.04 8.18 2.19
N VAL A 117 14.16 9.14 1.91
CA VAL A 117 14.54 10.55 1.69
C VAL A 117 15.26 11.11 2.90
N PHE A 118 14.72 10.89 4.11
CA PHE A 118 15.35 11.33 5.35
C PHE A 118 16.75 10.75 5.51
N TRP A 119 16.91 9.44 5.26
CA TRP A 119 18.21 8.78 5.32
C TRP A 119 19.20 9.31 4.27
N LEU A 120 18.78 9.39 3.02
CA LEU A 120 19.61 9.89 1.91
C LEU A 120 20.06 11.33 2.15
N TRP A 121 19.19 12.19 2.68
CA TRP A 121 19.52 13.57 3.00
C TRP A 121 20.64 13.70 4.04
N ARG A 122 20.81 12.69 4.90
CA ARG A 122 21.86 12.65 5.93
C ARG A 122 23.19 12.08 5.44
N VAL A 123 23.15 11.23 4.42
CA VAL A 123 24.32 10.49 3.92
C VAL A 123 24.90 11.13 2.66
N LEU A 124 24.06 11.74 1.82
CA LEU A 124 24.49 12.35 0.58
C LEU A 124 25.05 13.77 0.81
N PRO A 125 26.16 14.12 0.13
CA PRO A 125 26.65 15.49 0.14
C PRO A 125 25.67 16.40 -0.62
N PRO A 126 25.66 17.73 -0.35
CA PRO A 126 24.69 18.66 -0.94
C PRO A 126 24.62 18.63 -2.47
N GLN A 127 25.76 18.39 -3.14
CA GLN A 127 25.84 18.31 -4.61
C GLN A 127 25.11 17.09 -5.19
N LYS A 128 24.79 16.09 -4.37
CA LYS A 128 24.06 14.85 -4.74
C LYS A 128 22.60 14.85 -4.26
N SER A 129 22.08 15.98 -3.76
CA SER A 129 20.70 16.10 -3.25
C SER A 129 19.62 15.78 -4.28
N TYR A 130 19.92 15.84 -5.58
CA TYR A 130 18.99 15.44 -6.64
C TYR A 130 18.54 13.97 -6.54
N TRP A 131 19.32 13.08 -5.89
CA TRP A 131 18.94 11.68 -5.67
C TRP A 131 17.76 11.50 -4.70
N LEU A 132 17.40 12.54 -3.93
CA LEU A 132 16.22 12.52 -3.05
C LEU A 132 14.90 12.36 -3.82
N ILE A 133 14.89 12.65 -5.13
CA ILE A 133 13.70 12.46 -5.96
C ILE A 133 13.38 10.98 -6.17
N VAL A 134 14.37 10.08 -6.14
CA VAL A 134 14.19 8.68 -6.53
C VAL A 134 13.17 7.93 -5.65
N PRO A 135 13.24 7.98 -4.30
CA PRO A 135 12.25 7.31 -3.46
C PRO A 135 10.84 7.89 -3.63
N ILE A 136 10.73 9.19 -3.89
CA ILE A 136 9.43 9.86 -4.11
C ILE A 136 8.83 9.44 -5.46
N THR A 137 9.63 9.44 -6.52
CA THR A 137 9.22 8.95 -7.84
C THR A 137 8.78 7.49 -7.76
N TRP A 138 9.52 6.64 -7.05
CA TRP A 138 9.11 5.26 -6.81
C TRP A 138 7.75 5.18 -6.09
N ALA A 139 7.54 5.95 -5.03
CA ALA A 139 6.27 5.95 -4.29
C ALA A 139 5.08 6.40 -5.16
N VAL A 140 5.29 7.41 -6.02
CA VAL A 140 4.30 7.86 -7.01
C VAL A 140 4.03 6.77 -8.05
N LEU A 141 5.06 6.10 -8.56
CA LEU A 141 4.89 5.01 -9.53
C LEU A 141 4.12 3.82 -8.92
N VAL A 142 4.35 3.50 -7.65
CA VAL A 142 3.53 2.51 -6.93
C VAL A 142 2.07 2.94 -6.90
N CYS A 143 1.80 4.21 -6.58
CA CYS A 143 0.45 4.76 -6.55
C CYS A 143 -0.26 4.68 -7.92
N LEU A 144 0.43 5.09 -8.99
CA LEU A 144 -0.08 4.99 -10.35
C LEU A 144 -0.34 3.54 -10.76
N SER A 145 0.52 2.59 -10.36
CA SER A 145 0.31 1.17 -10.64
C SER A 145 -1.01 0.64 -10.04
N ARG A 146 -1.43 1.16 -8.89
CA ARG A 146 -2.66 0.72 -8.21
C ARG A 146 -3.92 1.20 -8.89
N VAL A 147 -3.88 2.41 -9.46
CA VAL A 147 -4.97 2.95 -10.28
C VAL A 147 -5.01 2.23 -11.63
N ALA A 148 -3.85 2.06 -12.28
CA ALA A 148 -3.74 1.37 -13.57
C ALA A 148 -4.21 -0.10 -13.51
N LEU A 149 -3.93 -0.81 -12.41
CA LEU A 149 -4.44 -2.16 -12.18
C LEU A 149 -5.93 -2.20 -11.80
N GLY A 150 -6.61 -1.06 -11.65
CA GLY A 150 -8.04 -1.00 -11.32
C GLY A 150 -8.39 -1.51 -9.92
N VAL A 151 -7.41 -1.59 -9.01
CA VAL A 151 -7.62 -2.15 -7.67
C VAL A 151 -7.88 -1.09 -6.62
N HIS A 152 -7.63 0.18 -6.94
CA HIS A 152 -7.91 1.36 -6.12
C HIS A 152 -8.35 2.53 -7.01
N THR A 153 -9.19 3.41 -6.47
CA THR A 153 -9.48 4.73 -7.04
C THR A 153 -8.39 5.73 -6.67
N GLU A 154 -8.33 6.84 -7.40
CA GLU A 154 -7.42 7.96 -7.12
C GLU A 154 -7.54 8.45 -5.67
N THR A 155 -8.77 8.56 -5.16
CA THR A 155 -9.02 8.97 -3.77
C THR A 155 -8.47 7.98 -2.74
N ASP A 156 -8.51 6.67 -3.04
CA ASP A 156 -7.99 5.66 -2.10
C ASP A 156 -6.47 5.75 -1.99
N VAL A 157 -5.83 6.06 -3.12
CA VAL A 157 -4.39 6.23 -3.25
C VAL A 157 -3.94 7.55 -2.64
N ALA A 158 -4.65 8.66 -2.89
CA ALA A 158 -4.33 9.97 -2.33
C ALA A 158 -4.41 9.98 -0.79
N LEU A 159 -5.49 9.42 -0.22
CA LEU A 159 -5.64 9.35 1.24
C LEU A 159 -4.69 8.33 1.88
N GLY A 160 -4.37 7.22 1.19
CA GLY A 160 -3.30 6.32 1.61
C GLY A 160 -1.92 6.99 1.59
N ALA A 161 -1.59 7.75 0.55
CA ALA A 161 -0.34 8.51 0.48
C ALA A 161 -0.24 9.55 1.61
N ALA A 162 -1.32 10.30 1.86
CA ALA A 162 -1.40 11.27 2.93
C ALA A 162 -1.19 10.62 4.31
N SER A 163 -1.82 9.46 4.58
CA SER A 163 -1.59 8.74 5.84
C SER A 163 -0.14 8.27 5.98
N GLY A 164 0.47 7.82 4.89
CA GLY A 164 1.90 7.44 4.85
C GLY A 164 2.83 8.60 5.20
N LEU A 165 2.56 9.79 4.66
CA LEU A 165 3.30 11.02 4.95
C LEU A 165 3.14 11.46 6.41
N VAL A 166 1.91 11.42 6.95
CA VAL A 166 1.64 11.74 8.36
C VAL A 166 2.40 10.79 9.29
N LEU A 167 2.42 9.50 8.98
CA LEU A 167 3.16 8.51 9.75
C LEU A 167 4.67 8.77 9.70
N ALA A 168 5.22 9.07 8.51
CA ALA A 168 6.63 9.41 8.36
C ALA A 168 7.00 10.66 9.18
N TYR A 169 6.13 11.67 9.16
CA TYR A 169 6.29 12.87 9.96
C TYR A 169 6.32 12.54 11.46
N ILE A 170 5.37 11.76 11.96
CA ILE A 170 5.35 11.30 13.36
C ILE A 170 6.66 10.56 13.70
N PHE A 171 7.10 9.62 12.86
CA PHE A 171 8.37 8.90 13.10
C PHE A 171 9.56 9.85 13.17
N SER A 172 9.60 10.90 12.36
CA SER A 172 10.65 11.91 12.39
C SER A 172 10.70 12.66 13.73
N LEU A 173 9.54 12.96 14.31
CA LEU A 173 9.41 13.67 15.60
C LEU A 173 9.85 12.81 16.79
N THR A 174 9.65 11.49 16.74
CA THR A 174 10.03 10.58 17.83
C THR A 174 11.54 10.43 18.03
N GLY A 175 12.36 10.91 17.10
CA GLY A 175 13.81 10.67 17.09
C GLY A 175 14.19 9.20 16.80
N LEU A 176 13.23 8.32 16.51
CA LEU A 176 13.48 6.92 16.14
C LEU A 176 14.36 6.82 14.89
N LEU A 177 14.11 7.66 13.88
CA LEU A 177 14.92 7.70 12.67
C LEU A 177 16.38 8.07 12.97
N ASN A 178 16.62 8.98 13.92
CA ASN A 178 17.98 9.33 14.35
C ASN A 178 18.68 8.16 15.06
N ARG A 179 17.95 7.33 15.82
CA ARG A 179 18.52 6.13 16.45
C ARG A 179 18.81 5.03 15.43
N LEU A 180 17.94 4.84 14.45
CA LEU A 180 18.12 3.86 13.38
C LEU A 180 19.32 4.21 12.49
N PHE A 181 19.43 5.48 12.09
CA PHE A 181 20.43 5.91 11.10
C PHE A 181 21.70 6.52 11.72
N GLY A 182 21.66 7.01 12.96
CA GLY A 182 22.83 7.53 13.68
C GLY A 182 23.82 6.45 14.15
N VAL A 183 23.49 5.17 13.95
CA VAL A 183 24.40 4.04 14.19
C VAL A 183 25.28 3.76 12.97
N LEU A 184 24.88 4.19 11.78
CA LEU A 184 25.70 4.10 10.57
C LEU A 184 26.79 5.19 10.64
N PRO A 185 28.09 4.85 10.48
CA PRO A 185 29.13 5.85 10.47
C PRO A 185 28.90 6.79 9.28
N ILE A 186 28.58 8.04 9.57
CA ILE A 186 28.60 9.12 8.58
C ILE A 186 30.09 9.41 8.35
N HIS A 187 30.71 8.72 7.40
CA HIS A 187 32.01 9.17 6.88
C HIS A 187 31.71 10.35 5.95
N LEU A 188 31.73 11.54 6.55
CA LEU A 188 31.92 12.78 5.78
C LEU A 188 33.36 12.75 5.26
N PRO A 189 33.59 12.87 3.94
CA PRO A 189 34.91 13.22 3.41
C PRO A 189 35.28 14.66 3.78
#